data_AF-A0A1H1V1Q7-F1
#
_entry.id   AF-A0A1H1V1Q7-F1
#
_cell.length_a   1.000
_cell.length_b   1.000
_cell.length_c   1.000
_cell.angle_alpha   90.00
_cell.angle_beta   90.00
_cell.angle_gamma   90.00
#
_symmetry.space_group_name_H-M   'P 1'
#
loop_
_entity.id
_entity.type
_entity.pdbx_description
1 polymer ?
#
loop_
_entity_poly.entity_id
_entity_poly.type
_entity_poly.pdbx_seq_one_letter_code
_entity_poly.pdbx_strand_id
1 'polypeptide(L)'
;MTDPIPRQETEVEAAWTRVWRTLLIRGIILVLVVAALGMGIGWLVSDTTGLVGGAVGGGLAAVFIIITLVIMYIGRNMGLTAIAGFLGIGFLFKAFVFMIVIWRIKDATWLDGTVAFFTIVVAVIGSSLVEAITVVKGRVPYVDPEAR
;
A
#
# COMPACT_ATOMS: atom_id res chain seq x y z
N MET A 1 -32.16 31.44 5.83
CA MET A 1 -31.28 30.30 6.13
C MET A 1 -31.16 29.51 4.84
N THR A 2 -30.10 29.74 4.06
CA THR A 2 -29.82 28.94 2.86
C THR A 2 -29.16 27.67 3.35
N ASP A 3 -29.91 26.56 3.38
CA ASP A 3 -29.28 25.26 3.59
C ASP A 3 -28.20 25.07 2.52
N PRO A 4 -26.96 24.71 2.90
CA PRO A 4 -25.93 24.42 1.93
C PRO A 4 -26.40 23.20 1.14
N ILE A 5 -26.69 23.40 -0.15
CA ILE A 5 -27.03 22.32 -1.07
C ILE A 5 -25.86 21.32 -1.00
N PRO A 6 -26.08 20.07 -0.55
CA PRO A 6 -25.02 19.08 -0.52
C PRO A 6 -24.49 18.93 -1.94
N ARG A 7 -23.19 19.19 -2.12
CA ARG A 7 -22.51 19.03 -3.41
C ARG A 7 -22.76 17.58 -3.88
N GLN A 8 -23.44 17.42 -5.01
CA GLN A 8 -23.54 16.10 -5.66
C GLN A 8 -22.12 15.65 -6.01
N GLU A 9 -21.72 14.49 -5.48
CA GLU A 9 -20.44 13.83 -5.79
C GLU A 9 -20.46 13.47 -7.28
N THR A 10 -19.45 13.90 -8.06
CA THR A 10 -19.41 13.55 -9.49
C THR A 10 -19.22 12.04 -9.62
N GLU A 11 -19.60 11.46 -10.77
CA GLU A 11 -19.41 10.01 -11.00
C GLU A 11 -17.94 9.58 -10.86
N VAL A 12 -17.01 10.50 -11.15
CA VAL A 12 -15.56 10.32 -11.02
C VAL A 12 -15.12 10.35 -9.56
N GLU A 13 -15.60 11.31 -8.76
CA GLU A 13 -15.33 11.36 -7.31
C GLU A 13 -15.83 10.07 -6.63
N ALA A 14 -17.05 9.63 -6.96
CA ALA A 14 -17.62 8.39 -6.42
C ALA A 14 -16.82 7.14 -6.84
N ALA A 15 -16.33 7.10 -8.09
CA ALA A 15 -15.44 6.03 -8.55
C ALA A 15 -14.12 6.03 -7.78
N TRP A 16 -13.52 7.20 -7.56
CA TRP A 16 -12.29 7.34 -6.80
C TRP A 16 -12.44 6.86 -5.36
N THR A 17 -13.50 7.30 -4.67
CA THR A 17 -13.82 6.87 -3.30
C THR A 17 -13.99 5.36 -3.21
N ARG A 18 -14.63 4.72 -4.21
CA ARG A 18 -14.75 3.25 -4.27
C ARG A 18 -13.41 2.56 -4.42
N VAL A 19 -12.54 3.03 -5.32
CA VAL A 19 -11.21 2.43 -5.53
C VAL A 19 -10.36 2.60 -4.28
N TRP A 20 -10.33 3.79 -3.69
CA TRP A 20 -9.58 4.07 -2.46
C TRP A 20 -10.04 3.19 -1.30
N ARG A 21 -11.35 3.08 -1.07
CA ARG A 21 -11.92 2.21 -0.03
C ARG A 21 -11.60 0.74 -0.28
N THR A 22 -11.65 0.30 -1.53
CA THR A 22 -11.31 -1.08 -1.91
C THR A 22 -9.83 -1.36 -1.64
N LEU A 23 -8.95 -0.41 -1.95
CA LEU A 23 -7.52 -0.54 -1.68
C LEU A 23 -7.24 -0.55 -0.18
N LEU A 24 -7.90 0.31 0.60
CA LEU A 24 -7.78 0.31 2.06
C LEU A 24 -8.11 -1.07 2.64
N ILE A 25 -9.26 -1.64 2.28
CA ILE A 25 -9.71 -2.93 2.80
C ILE A 25 -8.75 -4.05 2.36
N ARG A 26 -8.44 -4.15 1.07
CA ARG A 26 -7.52 -5.18 0.56
C ARG A 26 -6.12 -5.03 1.12
N GLY A 27 -5.66 -3.80 1.30
CA GLY A 27 -4.38 -3.47 1.89
C GLY A 27 -4.31 -3.89 3.35
N ILE A 28 -5.33 -3.58 4.17
CA ILE A 28 -5.40 -4.05 5.56
C ILE A 28 -5.36 -5.58 5.61
N ILE A 29 -6.16 -6.27 4.79
CA ILE A 29 -6.17 -7.74 4.73
C ILE A 29 -4.78 -8.27 4.37
N LEU A 30 -4.14 -7.71 3.34
CA LEU A 30 -2.79 -8.10 2.95
C LEU A 30 -1.80 -7.92 4.11
N VAL A 31 -1.80 -6.75 4.76
CA VAL A 31 -0.89 -6.45 5.87
C VAL A 31 -1.08 -7.45 7.00
N LEU A 32 -2.33 -7.73 7.39
CA LEU A 32 -2.63 -8.70 8.45
C LEU A 32 -2.18 -10.10 8.06
N VAL A 33 -2.41 -10.53 6.82
CA VAL A 33 -1.99 -11.85 6.33
C VAL A 33 -0.47 -11.96 6.29
N VAL A 34 0.23 -10.97 5.73
CA VAL A 34 1.70 -10.99 5.66
C VAL A 34 2.32 -10.92 7.05
N ALA A 35 1.79 -10.09 7.94
CA ALA A 35 2.28 -9.98 9.30
C ALA A 35 2.02 -11.28 10.09
N ALA A 36 0.81 -11.83 10.04
CA ALA A 36 0.47 -13.05 10.75
C ALA A 36 1.24 -14.26 10.24
N LEU A 37 1.31 -14.46 8.92
CA LEU A 37 2.06 -15.58 8.33
C LEU A 37 3.57 -15.38 8.50
N GLY A 38 4.08 -14.17 8.30
CA GLY A 38 5.49 -13.87 8.46
C GLY A 38 5.98 -14.08 9.90
N MET A 39 5.26 -13.52 10.88
CA MET A 39 5.59 -13.71 12.30
C MET A 39 5.37 -15.16 12.74
N GLY A 40 4.26 -15.79 12.33
CA GLY A 40 3.93 -17.16 12.72
C GLY A 40 4.91 -18.19 12.17
N ILE A 41 5.17 -18.16 10.86
CA ILE A 41 6.14 -19.05 10.22
C ILE A 41 7.56 -18.72 10.71
N GLY A 42 7.90 -17.44 10.81
CA GLY A 42 9.20 -17.01 11.34
C GLY A 42 9.46 -17.54 12.74
N TRP A 43 8.48 -17.43 13.63
CA TRP A 43 8.58 -17.94 14.99
C TRP A 43 8.81 -19.45 15.05
N LEU A 44 8.16 -20.22 14.17
CA LEU A 44 8.35 -21.67 14.11
C LEU A 44 9.72 -22.09 13.55
N VAL A 45 10.38 -21.23 12.77
CA VAL A 45 11.67 -21.52 12.12
C VAL A 45 12.86 -21.13 13.00
N SER A 46 12.79 -19.97 13.65
CA SER A 46 13.91 -19.42 14.43
C SER A 46 13.47 -18.63 15.68
N ASP A 47 12.38 -19.06 16.31
CA ASP A 47 11.87 -18.50 17.57
C ASP A 47 11.72 -16.97 17.51
N THR A 48 12.31 -16.25 18.46
CA THR A 48 12.17 -14.80 18.59
C THR A 48 12.79 -14.05 17.41
N THR A 49 13.92 -14.50 16.85
CA THR A 49 14.60 -13.78 15.76
C THR A 49 13.82 -13.92 14.45
N GLY A 50 13.19 -15.08 14.22
CA GLY A 50 12.28 -15.29 13.09
C GLY A 50 10.98 -14.50 13.23
N LEU A 51 10.40 -14.44 14.43
CA LEU A 51 9.21 -13.61 14.70
C LEU A 51 9.48 -12.15 14.33
N VAL A 52 10.62 -11.62 14.76
CA VAL A 52 11.01 -10.23 14.49
C VAL A 52 11.30 -10.02 13.01
N GLY A 53 11.99 -10.96 12.35
CA GLY A 53 12.19 -10.93 10.89
C GLY A 53 10.87 -10.85 10.12
N GLY A 54 9.87 -11.65 10.52
CA GLY A 54 8.54 -11.61 9.93
C GLY A 54 7.77 -10.32 10.22
N ALA A 55 7.93 -9.75 11.41
CA ALA A 55 7.32 -8.47 11.78
C ALA A 55 7.86 -7.32 10.90
N VAL A 56 9.15 -7.34 10.53
CA VAL A 56 9.72 -6.34 9.61
C VAL A 56 9.05 -6.40 8.23
N GLY A 57 8.86 -7.60 7.68
CA GLY A 57 8.13 -7.77 6.41
C GLY A 57 6.68 -7.29 6.48
N GLY A 58 5.94 -7.65 7.54
CA GLY A 58 4.59 -7.17 7.78
C GLY A 58 4.49 -5.66 7.94
N GLY A 59 5.43 -5.05 8.67
CA GLY A 59 5.53 -3.60 8.81
C GLY A 59 5.81 -2.89 7.49
N LEU A 60 6.69 -3.46 6.66
CA LEU A 60 6.98 -2.91 5.33
C LEU A 60 5.75 -2.96 4.41
N ALA A 61 4.97 -4.04 4.44
CA ALA A 61 3.70 -4.13 3.72
C ALA A 61 2.75 -2.99 4.11
N ALA A 62 2.66 -2.69 5.42
CA ALA A 62 1.82 -1.61 5.92
C ALA A 62 2.26 -0.24 5.41
N VAL A 63 3.57 0.04 5.48
CA VAL A 63 4.16 1.28 4.96
C VAL A 63 3.85 1.44 3.46
N PHE A 64 3.98 0.36 2.69
CA PHE A 64 3.72 0.42 1.25
C PHE A 64 2.25 0.75 0.96
N ILE A 65 1.30 0.08 1.61
CA ILE A 65 -0.12 0.38 1.43
C ILE A 65 -0.45 1.82 1.85
N ILE A 66 0.09 2.29 2.98
CA ILE A 66 -0.15 3.65 3.48
C ILE A 66 0.35 4.71 2.50
N ILE A 67 1.57 4.55 1.95
CA ILE A 67 2.12 5.47 0.96
C ILE A 67 1.17 5.61 -0.23
N THR A 68 0.68 4.49 -0.77
CA THR A 68 -0.24 4.53 -1.91
C THR A 68 -1.58 5.18 -1.54
N LEU A 69 -2.15 4.86 -0.37
CA LEU A 69 -3.40 5.48 0.10
C LEU A 69 -3.27 6.99 0.29
N VAL A 70 -2.13 7.47 0.81
CA VAL A 70 -1.85 8.90 0.99
C VAL A 70 -1.75 9.59 -0.38
N ILE A 71 -1.00 9.01 -1.32
CA ILE A 71 -0.89 9.55 -2.68
C ILE A 71 -2.26 9.62 -3.33
N MET A 72 -3.05 8.55 -3.24
CA MET A 72 -4.39 8.51 -3.81
C MET A 72 -5.35 9.50 -3.15
N TYR A 73 -5.22 9.71 -1.85
CA TYR A 73 -6.03 10.67 -1.11
C TYR A 73 -5.72 12.11 -1.54
N ILE A 74 -4.44 12.45 -1.67
CA ILE A 74 -3.98 13.78 -2.10
C ILE A 74 -4.32 14.02 -3.58
N GLY A 75 -4.14 13.00 -4.42
CA GLY A 75 -4.31 13.08 -5.86
C GLY A 75 -5.75 13.04 -6.37
N ARG A 76 -6.75 12.84 -5.50
CA ARG A 76 -8.16 12.62 -5.90
C ARG A 76 -8.79 13.72 -6.77
N ASN A 77 -8.29 14.95 -6.64
CA ASN A 77 -8.77 16.12 -7.39
C ASN A 77 -7.79 16.53 -8.51
N MET A 78 -6.74 15.75 -8.75
CA MET A 78 -5.73 16.03 -9.77
C MET A 78 -6.10 15.36 -11.08
N GLY A 79 -5.65 15.92 -12.21
CA GLY A 79 -5.79 15.28 -13.50
C GLY A 79 -5.08 13.92 -13.56
N LEU A 80 -5.55 13.02 -14.44
CA LEU A 80 -5.09 11.63 -14.54
C LEU A 80 -3.56 11.51 -14.73
N THR A 81 -2.97 12.40 -15.53
CA THR A 81 -1.51 12.43 -15.76
C THR A 81 -0.74 12.77 -14.49
N ALA A 82 -1.23 13.73 -13.69
CA ALA A 82 -0.57 14.14 -12.46
C ALA A 82 -0.58 13.00 -11.43
N ILE A 83 -1.73 12.34 -11.24
CA ILE A 83 -1.82 11.23 -10.29
C ILE A 83 -0.99 10.01 -10.72
N ALA A 84 -0.95 9.70 -12.02
CA ALA A 84 -0.07 8.65 -12.55
C ALA A 84 1.41 8.97 -12.25
N GLY A 85 1.81 10.23 -12.40
CA GLY A 85 3.14 10.72 -12.01
C GLY A 85 3.42 10.54 -10.52
N PHE A 86 2.48 10.94 -9.64
CA PHE A 86 2.63 10.77 -8.19
C PHE A 86 2.70 9.30 -7.78
N LEU A 87 1.93 8.41 -8.40
CA LEU A 87 2.01 6.97 -8.15
C LEU A 87 3.37 6.41 -8.60
N GLY A 88 3.92 6.87 -9.73
CA GLY A 88 5.27 6.52 -10.18
C GLY A 88 6.36 6.99 -9.22
N ILE A 89 6.28 8.24 -8.75
CA ILE A 89 7.20 8.78 -7.72
C ILE A 89 7.04 7.99 -6.41
N GLY A 90 5.80 7.66 -6.03
CA GLY A 90 5.50 6.83 -4.86
C GLY A 90 6.15 5.45 -4.93
N PHE A 91 6.16 4.82 -6.10
CA PHE A 91 6.86 3.55 -6.31
C PHE A 91 8.38 3.69 -6.13
N LEU A 92 8.99 4.73 -6.68
CA LEU A 92 10.42 5.01 -6.47
C LEU A 92 10.73 5.30 -4.99
N PHE A 93 9.84 6.04 -4.32
CA PHE A 93 9.97 6.31 -2.89
C PHE A 93 9.85 5.02 -2.06
N LYS A 94 8.92 4.12 -2.39
CA LYS A 94 8.83 2.78 -1.77
C LYS A 94 10.10 1.96 -1.99
N ALA A 95 10.66 1.97 -3.21
CA ALA A 95 11.92 1.30 -3.49
C ALA A 95 13.07 1.87 -2.65
N PHE A 96 13.09 3.19 -2.45
CA PHE A 96 14.03 3.84 -1.55
C PHE A 96 13.83 3.42 -0.09
N VAL A 97 12.59 3.39 0.41
CA VAL A 97 12.26 2.90 1.77
C VAL A 97 12.71 1.44 1.95
N PHE A 98 12.42 0.58 0.98
CA PHE A 98 12.89 -0.81 0.98
C PHE A 98 14.41 -0.89 1.07
N MET A 99 15.13 -0.09 0.27
CA MET A 99 16.60 -0.05 0.30
C MET A 99 17.14 0.34 1.68
N ILE A 100 16.54 1.35 2.32
CA ILE A 100 16.92 1.78 3.67
C ILE A 100 16.67 0.67 4.69
N VAL A 101 15.53 -0.03 4.60
CA VAL A 101 15.22 -1.15 5.49
C VAL A 101 16.25 -2.26 5.34
N ILE A 102 16.52 -2.72 4.12
CA ILE A 102 17.52 -3.77 3.85
C ILE A 102 18.90 -3.34 4.35
N TRP A 103 19.32 -2.11 4.05
CA TRP A 103 20.61 -1.58 4.49
C TRP A 103 20.74 -1.57 6.02
N ARG A 104 19.65 -1.29 6.75
CA ARG A 104 19.64 -1.29 8.21
C ARG A 104 19.66 -2.68 8.84
N ILE A 105 19.09 -3.69 8.18
CA ILE A 105 18.94 -5.03 8.75
C ILE A 105 19.99 -6.03 8.26
N LYS A 106 20.80 -5.69 7.25
CA LYS A 106 21.74 -6.63 6.61
C LYS A 106 22.75 -7.28 7.55
N ASP A 107 23.18 -6.57 8.60
CA ASP A 107 24.16 -7.06 9.59
C ASP A 107 23.50 -7.29 10.97
N ALA A 108 22.17 -7.32 11.03
CA ALA A 108 21.43 -7.46 12.27
C ALA A 108 21.50 -8.90 12.79
N THR A 109 21.95 -9.07 14.03
CA THR A 109 21.98 -10.38 14.72
C THR A 109 20.69 -10.67 15.51
N TRP A 110 19.82 -9.67 15.65
CA TRP A 110 18.56 -9.75 16.41
C TRP A 110 17.37 -10.27 15.59
N LEU A 111 17.57 -10.55 14.30
CA LEU A 111 16.56 -11.10 13.40
C LEU A 111 17.14 -12.21 12.53
N ASP A 112 16.28 -13.09 12.06
CA ASP A 112 16.63 -14.08 11.06
C ASP A 112 16.57 -13.44 9.66
N GLY A 113 17.72 -13.35 9.00
CA GLY A 113 17.84 -12.71 7.69
C GLY A 113 17.07 -13.45 6.59
N THR A 114 16.95 -14.77 6.68
CA THR A 114 16.22 -15.58 5.70
C THR A 114 14.72 -15.35 5.83
N VAL A 115 14.18 -15.38 7.05
CA VAL A 115 12.77 -15.07 7.30
C VAL A 115 12.44 -13.63 6.91
N ALA A 116 13.28 -12.66 7.30
CA ALA A 116 13.08 -11.26 6.92
C ALA A 116 13.09 -11.09 5.39
N PHE A 117 14.03 -11.71 4.68
CA PHE A 117 14.09 -11.64 3.23
C PHE A 117 12.80 -12.13 2.56
N PHE A 118 12.34 -13.35 2.88
CA PHE A 118 11.14 -13.90 2.24
C PHE A 118 9.87 -13.13 2.59
N THR A 119 9.72 -12.71 3.84
CA THR A 119 8.55 -11.93 4.26
C THR A 119 8.52 -10.55 3.62
N ILE A 120 9.68 -9.89 3.46
CA ILE A 120 9.81 -8.64 2.71
C ILE A 120 9.47 -8.84 1.22
N VAL A 121 9.96 -9.91 0.59
CA VAL A 121 9.64 -10.21 -0.83
C VAL A 121 8.13 -10.37 -1.02
N VAL A 122 7.48 -11.13 -0.13
CA VAL A 122 6.02 -11.29 -0.14
C VAL A 122 5.31 -9.96 0.09
N ALA A 123 5.80 -9.12 1.01
CA ALA A 123 5.25 -7.78 1.26
C ALA A 123 5.32 -6.88 0.02
N VAL A 124 6.47 -6.83 -0.65
CA VAL A 124 6.70 -6.00 -1.85
C VAL A 124 5.81 -6.48 -3.00
N ILE A 125 5.89 -7.77 -3.36
CA ILE A 125 5.13 -8.32 -4.49
C ILE A 125 3.63 -8.29 -4.19
N GLY A 126 3.22 -8.70 -3.00
CA GLY A 126 1.82 -8.74 -2.58
C GLY A 126 1.16 -7.37 -2.59
N SER A 127 1.84 -6.34 -2.06
CA SER A 127 1.30 -4.97 -2.03
C SER A 127 1.19 -4.39 -3.42
N SER A 128 2.23 -4.52 -4.26
CA SER A 128 2.18 -4.08 -5.65
C SER A 128 1.08 -4.77 -6.45
N LEU A 129 0.86 -6.07 -6.24
CA LEU A 129 -0.20 -6.81 -6.92
C LEU A 129 -1.60 -6.36 -6.49
N VAL A 130 -1.83 -6.18 -5.18
CA VAL A 130 -3.10 -5.67 -4.65
C VAL A 130 -3.41 -4.28 -5.20
N GLU A 131 -2.41 -3.41 -5.28
CA GLU A 131 -2.53 -2.07 -5.85
C GLU A 131 -2.91 -2.12 -7.33
N ALA A 132 -2.12 -2.84 -8.14
CA ALA A 132 -2.35 -2.96 -9.58
C ALA A 132 -3.75 -3.53 -9.88
N ILE A 133 -4.14 -4.62 -9.21
CA ILE A 133 -5.45 -5.24 -9.41
C ILE A 133 -6.58 -4.28 -8.99
N THR A 134 -6.39 -3.50 -7.93
CA THR A 134 -7.43 -2.59 -7.44
C THR A 134 -7.63 -1.41 -8.38
N VAL A 135 -6.54 -0.83 -8.90
CA VAL A 135 -6.61 0.26 -9.87
C VAL A 135 -7.20 -0.21 -11.20
N VAL A 136 -6.71 -1.34 -11.74
CA VAL A 136 -7.21 -1.88 -13.02
C VAL A 136 -8.70 -2.23 -12.96
N LYS A 137 -9.18 -2.79 -11.83
CA LYS A 137 -10.60 -3.11 -11.65
C LYS A 137 -11.47 -1.89 -11.31
N GLY A 138 -10.86 -0.75 -11.01
CA GLY A 138 -11.54 0.45 -10.54
C GLY A 138 -12.42 1.15 -11.58
N ARG A 139 -12.11 1.00 -12.88
CA ARG A 139 -12.87 1.58 -14.01
C ARG A 139 -13.27 3.05 -13.80
N VAL A 140 -12.32 3.89 -13.38
CA VAL A 140 -12.57 5.32 -13.20
C VAL A 140 -12.81 5.98 -14.58
N PRO A 141 -13.89 6.75 -14.77
CA PRO A 141 -14.16 7.42 -16.05
C PRO A 141 -13.02 8.37 -16.46
N TYR A 142 -12.70 8.42 -17.76
CA TYR A 142 -11.61 9.25 -18.29
C TYR A 142 -11.98 10.72 -18.50
N VAL A 143 -13.28 11.02 -18.51
CA VAL A 143 -13.83 12.37 -18.69
C VAL A 143 -14.81 12.63 -17.55
N ASP A 144 -14.66 13.79 -16.90
CA ASP A 144 -15.64 14.31 -15.95
C ASP A 144 -16.38 15.48 -16.62
N PRO A 145 -17.58 15.25 -17.19
CA PRO A 145 -18.36 16.31 -17.83
C PRO A 145 -18.93 17.33 -16.83
N GLU A 146 -18.89 17.04 -15.53
CA GLU A 146 -19.43 17.89 -14.46
C GLU A 146 -18.34 18.62 -13.67
N ALA A 147 -17.06 18.35 -13.95
CA ALA A 147 -15.93 19.07 -13.36
C ALA A 147 -15.96 20.54 -13.81
N ARG A 148 -16.32 21.43 -12.87
CA ARG A 148 -16.40 22.89 -13.05
C ARG A 148 -15.15 23.61 -12.58
#